data_AF-A0A1J5R526-F1
#
_entry.id   AF-A0A1J5R526-F1
#
_cell.length_a   1.000
_cell.length_b   1.000
_cell.length_c   1.000
_cell.angle_alpha   90.00
_cell.angle_beta   90.00
_cell.angle_gamma   90.00
#
_symmetry.space_group_name_H-M   'P 1'
#
loop_
_entity.id
_entity.type
_entity.pdbx_description
1 polymer ?
#
loop_
_entity_poly.entity_id
_entity_poly.type
_entity_poly.pdbx_seq_one_letter_code
_entity_poly.pdbx_strand_id
1 'polypeptide(L)'
;MLYGAIEGEAFFRGVAGERFAVRNSGATTVVEGTGDHGCEYMTGGTVVVLGETGRNFAAGMSGGVAYVYDVDGQFGRRCNTAMVALDKVLPAAEQKAQLAEALWHRGQTDEAQLRKMLQDHLRWTGSVRARELLDNWEQARGRFVKVFPHEYKRALGEMAARREAQAATAKAKAPAGDASVPAK
;
A
#
# COMPACT_ATOMS: atom_id res chain seq x y z
N MET A 1 16.23 -10.23 -2.86
CA MET A 1 15.40 -10.81 -1.77
C MET A 1 13.92 -10.69 -2.14
N LEU A 2 13.05 -11.62 -1.72
CA LEU A 2 11.62 -11.69 -2.07
C LEU A 2 11.32 -11.75 -3.59
N TYR A 3 12.23 -12.36 -4.36
CA TYR A 3 12.07 -12.49 -5.80
C TYR A 3 10.86 -13.38 -6.13
N GLY A 4 9.84 -12.80 -6.79
CA GLY A 4 8.63 -13.54 -7.19
C GLY A 4 7.75 -13.99 -6.01
N ALA A 5 7.87 -13.36 -4.85
CA ALA A 5 7.06 -13.75 -3.68
C ALA A 5 5.56 -13.50 -3.94
N ILE A 6 4.72 -14.49 -3.64
CA ILE A 6 3.28 -14.47 -3.95
C ILE A 6 2.39 -14.20 -2.73
N GLU A 7 2.88 -14.50 -1.52
CA GLU A 7 2.22 -14.23 -0.25
C GLU A 7 3.24 -14.28 0.90
N GLY A 8 2.80 -13.97 2.12
CA GLY A 8 3.62 -14.02 3.33
C GLY A 8 4.14 -12.66 3.80
N GLU A 9 4.83 -12.68 4.94
CA GLU A 9 5.36 -11.49 5.60
C GLU A 9 6.87 -11.63 5.86
N ALA A 10 7.64 -10.56 5.68
CA ALA A 10 9.07 -10.55 5.97
C ALA A 10 9.52 -9.20 6.56
N PHE A 11 10.25 -9.23 7.67
CA PHE A 11 10.64 -8.04 8.43
C PHE A 11 12.15 -8.00 8.63
N PHE A 12 12.81 -6.94 8.14
CA PHE A 12 14.27 -6.83 8.10
C PHE A 12 14.74 -5.59 8.87
N ARG A 13 15.36 -5.80 10.03
CA ARG A 13 16.03 -4.71 10.77
C ARG A 13 17.43 -4.50 10.20
N GLY A 14 17.50 -3.66 9.18
CA GLY A 14 18.73 -3.34 8.47
C GLY A 14 18.47 -2.91 7.03
N VAL A 15 19.55 -2.69 6.29
CA VAL A 15 19.51 -2.24 4.90
C VAL A 15 19.63 -3.44 3.97
N ALA A 16 18.66 -3.61 3.07
CA ALA A 16 18.78 -4.57 1.99
C ALA A 16 19.70 -4.04 0.88
N GLY A 17 20.35 -4.95 0.15
CA GLY A 17 21.10 -4.59 -1.05
C GLY A 17 20.22 -4.09 -2.20
N GLU A 18 20.79 -4.08 -3.40
CA GLU A 18 20.07 -3.77 -4.63
C GLU A 18 18.95 -4.77 -4.92
N ARG A 19 17.96 -4.35 -5.72
CA ARG A 19 16.87 -5.23 -6.19
C ARG A 19 16.11 -5.91 -5.05
N PHE A 20 15.83 -5.15 -4.00
CA PHE A 20 14.91 -5.59 -2.96
C PHE A 20 13.47 -5.64 -3.48
N ALA A 21 12.71 -6.69 -3.13
CA ALA A 21 11.32 -6.89 -3.53
C ALA A 21 11.07 -6.86 -5.04
N VAL A 22 12.09 -7.23 -5.84
CA VAL A 22 11.95 -7.34 -7.29
C VAL A 22 10.95 -8.44 -7.65
N ARG A 23 10.01 -8.11 -8.54
CA ARG A 23 8.90 -9.00 -8.94
C ARG A 23 8.06 -9.50 -7.77
N ASN A 24 8.04 -8.79 -6.64
CA ASN A 24 7.10 -9.09 -5.57
C ASN A 24 5.66 -9.02 -6.12
N SER A 25 4.89 -10.08 -5.91
CA SER A 25 3.55 -10.27 -6.44
C SER A 25 2.49 -10.37 -5.34
N GLY A 26 2.88 -10.39 -4.06
CA GLY A 26 1.91 -10.47 -2.96
C GLY A 26 2.48 -10.47 -1.54
N ALA A 27 3.80 -10.51 -1.36
CA ALA A 27 4.38 -10.45 -0.02
C ALA A 27 4.26 -9.05 0.61
N THR A 28 4.06 -9.03 1.93
CA THR A 28 4.10 -7.84 2.77
C THR A 28 5.47 -7.77 3.44
N THR A 29 6.18 -6.64 3.35
CA THR A 29 7.53 -6.55 3.93
C THR A 29 7.89 -5.17 4.45
N VAL A 30 8.75 -5.15 5.47
CA VAL A 30 9.35 -3.93 6.03
C VAL A 30 10.87 -4.08 6.05
N VAL A 31 11.58 -3.04 5.60
CA VAL A 31 13.05 -2.95 5.61
C VAL A 31 13.49 -1.55 6.04
N GLU A 32 14.66 -1.39 6.65
CA GLU A 32 15.15 -0.09 7.11
C GLU A 32 15.95 0.71 6.08
N GLY A 33 16.11 0.16 4.87
CA GLY A 33 16.71 0.82 3.71
C GLY A 33 16.91 -0.17 2.57
N THR A 34 17.14 0.33 1.36
CA THR A 34 17.46 -0.54 0.20
C THR A 34 18.39 0.16 -0.78
N GLY A 35 19.18 -0.63 -1.51
CA GLY A 35 19.98 -0.14 -2.64
C GLY A 35 19.16 0.20 -3.89
N ASP A 36 19.83 0.24 -5.04
CA ASP A 36 19.23 0.59 -6.34
C ASP A 36 18.17 -0.44 -6.77
N HIS A 37 17.20 -0.01 -7.58
CA HIS A 37 16.16 -0.86 -8.18
C HIS A 37 15.23 -1.56 -7.17
N GLY A 38 14.99 -0.94 -6.01
CA GLY A 38 13.97 -1.42 -5.07
C GLY A 38 12.58 -1.47 -5.72
N CYS A 39 11.81 -2.53 -5.45
CA CYS A 39 10.48 -2.79 -5.99
C CYS A 39 10.39 -2.85 -7.53
N GLU A 40 11.50 -3.11 -8.23
CA GLU A 40 11.49 -3.24 -9.69
C GLU A 40 10.55 -4.38 -10.13
N TYR A 41 9.71 -4.13 -11.12
CA TYR A 41 8.72 -5.09 -11.64
C TYR A 41 7.75 -5.65 -10.60
N MET A 42 7.54 -4.97 -9.48
CA MET A 42 6.56 -5.39 -8.47
C MET A 42 5.13 -5.30 -9.05
N THR A 43 4.37 -6.37 -8.90
CA THR A 43 3.00 -6.54 -9.43
C THR A 43 1.96 -6.74 -8.32
N GLY A 44 2.38 -6.83 -7.06
CA GLY A 44 1.48 -7.00 -5.93
C GLY A 44 2.22 -7.00 -4.59
N GLY A 45 1.46 -7.04 -3.51
CA GLY A 45 1.98 -6.97 -2.14
C GLY A 45 2.11 -5.55 -1.60
N THR A 46 2.72 -5.43 -0.43
CA THR A 46 2.89 -4.16 0.29
C THR A 46 4.33 -4.06 0.82
N VAL A 47 5.07 -3.03 0.42
CA VAL A 47 6.48 -2.83 0.83
C VAL A 47 6.60 -1.56 1.65
N VAL A 48 7.30 -1.60 2.78
CA VAL A 48 7.64 -0.42 3.57
C VAL A 48 9.15 -0.31 3.69
N VAL A 49 9.69 0.86 3.33
CA VAL A 49 11.11 1.19 3.48
C VAL A 49 11.24 2.32 4.50
N LEU A 50 11.88 2.07 5.63
CA LEU A 50 11.97 3.03 6.74
C LEU A 50 13.14 3.99 6.62
N GLY A 51 14.01 3.83 5.63
CA GLY A 51 15.18 4.67 5.42
C GLY A 51 15.50 4.94 3.97
N GLU A 52 16.78 5.19 3.69
CA GLU A 52 17.22 5.56 2.34
C GLU A 52 16.96 4.45 1.32
N THR A 53 16.73 4.91 0.10
CA THR A 53 16.57 4.08 -1.10
C THR A 53 17.71 4.41 -2.06
N GLY A 54 18.08 3.44 -2.89
CA GLY A 54 18.90 3.71 -4.06
C GLY A 54 18.08 4.28 -5.21
N ARG A 55 18.72 4.43 -6.36
CA ARG A 55 18.16 4.99 -7.60
C ARG A 55 17.19 4.03 -8.28
N ASN A 56 16.38 4.59 -9.18
CA ASN A 56 15.47 3.85 -10.05
C ASN A 56 14.49 2.95 -9.29
N PHE A 57 14.07 3.39 -8.10
CA PHE A 57 13.06 2.71 -7.29
C PHE A 57 11.73 2.62 -8.07
N ALA A 58 11.02 1.49 -7.94
CA ALA A 58 9.74 1.21 -8.57
C ALA A 58 9.74 1.19 -10.12
N ALA A 59 10.90 1.03 -10.75
CA ALA A 59 10.96 0.85 -12.21
C ALA A 59 10.16 -0.38 -12.65
N GLY A 60 9.24 -0.18 -13.60
CA GLY A 60 8.35 -1.26 -14.08
C GLY A 60 7.33 -1.75 -13.05
N MET A 61 7.15 -1.07 -11.90
CA MET A 61 6.16 -1.44 -10.90
C MET A 61 4.75 -1.19 -11.44
N SER A 62 3.94 -2.24 -11.54
CA SER A 62 2.59 -2.20 -12.11
C SER A 62 1.49 -2.56 -11.10
N GLY A 63 1.85 -3.09 -9.93
CA GLY A 63 0.89 -3.51 -8.91
C GLY A 63 1.43 -3.50 -7.48
N GLY A 64 0.51 -3.53 -6.51
CA GLY A 64 0.82 -3.36 -5.09
C GLY A 64 1.06 -1.90 -4.70
N VAL A 65 1.51 -1.70 -3.46
CA VAL A 65 1.85 -0.36 -2.92
C VAL A 65 3.19 -0.44 -2.18
N ALA A 66 3.99 0.61 -2.32
CA ALA A 66 5.15 0.82 -1.46
C ALA A 66 5.01 2.12 -0.65
N TYR A 67 5.48 2.12 0.59
CA TYR A 67 5.60 3.32 1.43
C TYR A 67 7.08 3.53 1.75
N VAL A 68 7.60 4.70 1.46
CA VAL A 68 9.00 5.06 1.71
C VAL A 68 9.05 6.23 2.67
N TYR A 69 9.76 6.07 3.78
CA TYR A 69 10.03 7.15 4.71
C TYR A 69 11.12 8.06 4.12
N ASP A 70 10.74 9.26 3.69
CA ASP A 70 11.65 10.19 3.01
C ASP A 70 12.50 10.96 4.02
N VAL A 71 13.66 10.38 4.34
CA VAL A 71 14.61 10.87 5.36
C VAL A 71 15.27 12.20 5.01
N ASP A 72 15.42 12.49 3.72
CA ASP A 72 16.16 13.64 3.19
C ASP A 72 15.34 14.52 2.26
N GLY A 73 14.07 14.14 2.00
CA GLY A 73 13.20 14.86 1.06
C GLY A 73 13.60 14.66 -0.40
N GLN A 74 14.48 13.70 -0.70
CA GLN A 74 15.02 13.46 -2.04
C GLN A 74 14.50 12.18 -2.67
N PHE A 75 13.62 11.42 -2.01
CA PHE A 75 13.11 10.16 -2.56
C PHE A 75 12.50 10.32 -3.96
N GLY A 76 11.82 11.44 -4.22
CA GLY A 76 11.24 11.71 -5.54
C GLY A 76 12.27 11.71 -6.68
N ARG A 77 13.53 12.08 -6.43
CA ARG A 77 14.61 12.03 -7.44
C ARG A 77 15.17 10.62 -7.67
N ARG A 78 14.97 9.73 -6.69
CA ARG A 78 15.42 8.34 -6.74
C ARG A 78 14.35 7.39 -7.26
N CYS A 79 13.10 7.81 -7.30
CA CYS A 79 11.99 7.05 -7.83
C CYS A 79 11.85 7.17 -9.35
N ASN A 80 11.62 6.06 -10.02
CA ASN A 80 11.21 6.04 -11.42
C ASN A 80 9.69 6.23 -11.50
N THR A 81 9.26 7.40 -11.96
CA THR A 81 7.86 7.81 -11.99
C THR A 81 7.14 7.48 -13.31
N ALA A 82 7.74 6.70 -14.21
CA ALA A 82 7.15 6.40 -15.52
C ALA A 82 5.81 5.64 -15.42
N MET A 83 5.62 4.83 -14.38
CA MET A 83 4.41 4.01 -14.19
C MET A 83 3.73 4.21 -12.83
N VAL A 84 4.29 5.06 -11.97
CA VAL A 84 3.84 5.22 -10.59
C VAL A 84 3.63 6.69 -10.24
N ALA A 85 2.61 6.96 -9.44
CA ALA A 85 2.41 8.23 -8.77
C ALA A 85 3.10 8.23 -7.39
N LEU A 86 3.52 9.41 -6.95
CA LEU A 86 4.00 9.65 -5.59
C LEU A 86 2.94 10.46 -4.83
N ASP A 87 2.27 9.81 -3.90
CA ASP A 87 1.21 10.39 -3.09
C ASP A 87 1.70 10.60 -1.64
N LYS A 88 1.09 11.54 -0.92
CA LYS A 88 1.31 11.69 0.53
C LYS A 88 0.48 10.68 1.31
N VAL A 89 0.96 10.24 2.46
CA VAL A 89 0.15 9.50 3.43
C VAL A 89 -0.67 10.48 4.27
N LEU A 90 -1.96 10.59 3.95
CA LEU A 90 -2.90 11.46 4.65
C LEU A 90 -3.33 10.86 6.01
N PRO A 91 -3.84 11.67 6.95
CA PRO A 91 -4.59 11.16 8.08
C PRO A 91 -5.75 10.29 7.62
N ALA A 92 -6.07 9.23 8.35
CA ALA A 92 -7.11 8.28 7.97
C ALA A 92 -8.48 8.96 7.79
N ALA A 93 -8.80 9.96 8.60
CA ALA A 93 -10.04 10.74 8.46
C ALA A 93 -10.06 11.56 7.17
N GLU A 94 -8.95 12.18 6.79
CA GLU A 94 -8.85 12.97 5.55
C GLU A 94 -8.87 12.06 4.32
N GLN A 95 -8.17 10.93 4.34
CA GLN A 95 -8.23 9.95 3.25
C GLN A 95 -9.66 9.43 3.05
N LYS A 96 -10.40 9.17 4.14
CA LYS A 96 -11.81 8.77 4.09
C LYS A 96 -12.71 9.83 3.46
N ALA A 97 -12.43 11.10 3.70
CA ALA A 97 -13.21 12.20 3.14
C ALA A 97 -12.89 12.45 1.65
N GLN A 98 -11.65 12.16 1.21
CA GLN A 98 -11.17 12.53 -0.12
C GLN A 98 -11.18 11.39 -1.14
N LEU A 99 -11.12 10.13 -0.68
CA LEU A 99 -10.92 8.98 -1.56
C LEU A 99 -11.91 7.86 -1.23
N ALA A 100 -12.60 7.37 -2.27
CA ALA A 100 -13.49 6.24 -2.15
C ALA A 100 -12.75 4.99 -1.65
N GLU A 101 -13.38 4.23 -0.74
CA GLU A 101 -12.83 3.01 -0.14
C GLU A 101 -12.37 1.97 -1.17
N ALA A 102 -13.06 1.91 -2.31
CA ALA A 102 -12.73 0.98 -3.39
C ALA A 102 -11.35 1.25 -4.04
N LEU A 103 -10.79 2.45 -3.86
CA LEU A 103 -9.44 2.80 -4.33
C LEU A 103 -8.37 2.56 -3.25
N TRP A 104 -8.75 2.10 -2.06
CA TRP A 104 -7.80 1.83 -0.98
C TRP A 104 -7.12 0.48 -1.17
N HIS A 105 -5.81 0.45 -1.01
CA HIS A 105 -5.05 -0.80 -1.09
C HIS A 105 -5.46 -1.73 0.05
N ARG A 106 -5.92 -2.94 -0.31
CA ARG A 106 -6.45 -3.94 0.64
C ARG A 106 -7.66 -3.46 1.47
N GLY A 107 -8.41 -2.46 0.98
CA GLY A 107 -9.58 -1.92 1.69
C GLY A 107 -9.23 -1.22 3.01
N GLN A 108 -8.00 -0.73 3.15
CA GLN A 108 -7.53 -0.07 4.37
C GLN A 108 -6.96 1.30 4.04
N THR A 109 -7.19 2.28 4.91
CA THR A 109 -6.49 3.56 4.83
C THR A 109 -4.98 3.34 4.93
N ASP A 110 -4.20 4.17 4.24
CA ASP A 110 -2.75 4.04 4.14
C ASP A 110 -2.11 4.15 5.55
N GLU A 111 -2.60 5.08 6.37
CA GLU A 111 -2.17 5.23 7.77
C GLU A 111 -2.38 3.97 8.60
N ALA A 112 -3.57 3.37 8.57
CA ALA A 112 -3.86 2.17 9.37
C ALA A 112 -2.95 0.99 8.96
N GLN A 113 -2.74 0.82 7.66
CA GLN A 113 -1.88 -0.24 7.14
C GLN A 113 -0.42 -0.03 7.51
N LEU A 114 0.08 1.20 7.35
CA LEU A 114 1.46 1.55 7.67
C LEU A 114 1.74 1.42 9.17
N ARG A 115 0.83 1.89 10.04
CA ARG A 115 0.95 1.70 11.50
C ARG A 115 1.02 0.23 11.88
N LYS A 116 0.15 -0.61 11.30
CA LYS A 116 0.18 -2.06 11.56
C LYS A 116 1.51 -2.66 11.15
N MET A 117 2.00 -2.35 9.94
CA MET A 117 3.28 -2.87 9.45
C MET A 117 4.47 -2.44 10.32
N LEU A 118 4.48 -1.20 10.81
CA LEU A 118 5.49 -0.73 11.76
C LEU A 118 5.41 -1.45 13.11
N GLN A 119 4.21 -1.67 13.63
CA GLN A 119 3.99 -2.41 14.88
C GLN A 119 4.47 -3.86 14.76
N ASP A 120 4.15 -4.53 13.65
CA ASP A 120 4.61 -5.88 13.38
C ASP A 120 6.14 -5.91 13.21
N HIS A 121 6.72 -4.95 12.49
CA HIS A 121 8.17 -4.85 12.34
C HIS A 121 8.87 -4.67 13.69
N LEU A 122 8.36 -3.77 14.54
CA LEU A 122 8.87 -3.58 15.90
C LEU A 122 8.76 -4.87 16.73
N ARG A 123 7.59 -5.52 16.70
CA ARG A 123 7.33 -6.76 17.44
C ARG A 123 8.31 -7.86 17.05
N TRP A 124 8.57 -8.03 15.76
CA TRP A 124 9.38 -9.14 15.26
C TRP A 124 10.88 -8.88 15.25
N THR A 125 11.32 -7.61 15.29
CA THR A 125 12.73 -7.27 15.11
C THR A 125 13.34 -6.41 16.21
N GLY A 126 12.51 -5.85 17.11
CA GLY A 126 12.94 -4.87 18.11
C GLY A 126 13.51 -3.59 17.48
N SER A 127 13.06 -3.22 16.27
CA SER A 127 13.55 -2.04 15.55
C SER A 127 13.32 -0.75 16.35
N VAL A 128 14.42 -0.13 16.76
CA VAL A 128 14.40 1.20 17.42
C VAL A 128 13.79 2.24 16.47
N ARG A 129 14.09 2.14 15.18
CA ARG A 129 13.56 3.04 14.16
C ARG A 129 12.04 2.94 14.05
N ALA A 130 11.48 1.73 14.02
CA ALA A 130 10.04 1.53 14.02
C ALA A 130 9.38 2.09 15.29
N ARG A 131 10.03 1.91 16.45
CA ARG A 131 9.58 2.49 17.72
C ARG A 131 9.51 4.02 17.63
N GLU A 132 10.59 4.67 17.22
CA GLU A 132 10.68 6.14 17.09
C GLU A 132 9.62 6.71 16.15
N LEU A 133 9.40 6.05 15.00
CA LEU A 133 8.38 6.46 14.03
C LEU A 133 6.96 6.32 14.60
N LEU A 134 6.69 5.25 15.35
CA LEU A 134 5.40 5.04 15.99
C LEU A 134 5.14 6.04 17.12
N ASP A 135 6.17 6.40 17.86
CA ASP A 135 6.08 7.31 19.01
C ASP A 135 5.87 8.76 18.53
N ASN A 136 6.42 9.14 17.36
CA ASN A 136 6.28 10.47 16.75
C ASN A 136 5.38 10.45 15.50
N TRP A 137 4.33 9.63 15.53
CA TRP A 137 3.60 9.23 14.34
C TRP A 137 3.09 10.38 13.47
N GLU A 138 2.48 11.42 14.04
CA GLU A 138 1.91 12.50 13.22
C GLU A 138 2.95 13.20 12.34
N GLN A 139 4.13 13.44 12.90
CA GLN A 139 5.24 14.03 12.15
C GLN A 139 5.84 13.02 11.18
N ALA A 140 6.03 11.77 11.62
CA ALA A 140 6.60 10.70 10.80
C ALA A 140 5.74 10.40 9.56
N ARG A 141 4.41 10.29 9.73
CA ARG A 141 3.42 10.06 8.67
C ARG A 141 3.55 11.08 7.54
N GLY A 142 3.71 12.36 7.89
CA GLY A 142 3.87 13.45 6.92
C GLY A 142 5.10 13.33 6.02
N ARG A 143 6.07 12.49 6.39
CA ARG A 143 7.30 12.22 5.62
C ARG A 143 7.25 10.93 4.83
N PHE A 144 6.20 10.12 4.98
CA PHE A 144 6.03 8.95 4.13
C PHE A 144 5.50 9.35 2.76
N VAL A 145 6.15 8.79 1.75
CA VAL A 145 5.72 8.87 0.35
C VAL A 145 5.14 7.51 -0.03
N LYS A 146 3.90 7.53 -0.51
CA LYS A 146 3.24 6.37 -1.09
C LYS A 146 3.59 6.30 -2.57
N VAL A 147 4.09 5.15 -3.00
CA VAL A 147 4.30 4.82 -4.41
C VAL A 147 3.12 3.99 -4.88
N PHE A 148 2.37 4.53 -5.83
CA PHE A 148 1.11 3.93 -6.30
C PHE A 148 1.11 3.78 -7.82
N PRO A 149 1.18 2.54 -8.35
CA PRO A 149 1.13 2.31 -9.80
C PRO A 149 -0.17 2.78 -10.43
N HIS A 150 -0.06 3.46 -11.57
CA HIS A 150 -1.22 3.99 -12.31
C HIS A 150 -2.16 2.87 -12.77
N GLU A 151 -1.59 1.79 -13.31
CA GLU A 151 -2.34 0.62 -13.77
C GLU A 151 -3.09 -0.04 -12.61
N TYR A 152 -2.47 -0.14 -11.44
CA TYR A 152 -3.12 -0.70 -10.26
C TYR A 152 -4.29 0.17 -9.78
N LYS A 153 -4.09 1.49 -9.73
CA LYS A 153 -5.15 2.44 -9.39
C LYS A 153 -6.33 2.34 -10.36
N ARG A 154 -6.06 2.21 -11.67
CA ARG A 154 -7.09 2.00 -12.69
C ARG A 154 -7.84 0.69 -12.46
N ALA A 155 -7.12 -0.41 -12.25
CA ALA A 155 -7.72 -1.72 -12.00
C ALA A 155 -8.64 -1.73 -10.76
N LEU A 156 -8.26 -1.04 -9.67
CA LEU A 156 -9.12 -0.87 -8.50
C LEU A 156 -10.43 -0.16 -8.85
N GLY A 157 -10.37 0.93 -9.63
CA GLY A 157 -11.56 1.65 -10.09
C GLY A 157 -12.46 0.80 -10.99
N GLU A 158 -11.89 0.06 -11.94
CA GLU A 158 -12.64 -0.85 -12.82
C GLU A 158 -13.33 -1.97 -12.04
N MET A 159 -12.64 -2.56 -11.05
CA MET A 159 -13.24 -3.58 -10.17
C MET A 159 -14.38 -3.01 -9.33
N ALA A 160 -14.25 -1.78 -8.84
CA ALA A 160 -15.30 -1.09 -8.10
C ALA A 160 -16.56 -0.92 -8.95
N ALA A 161 -16.41 -0.34 -10.15
CA ALA A 161 -17.52 -0.12 -11.08
C ALA A 161 -18.22 -1.44 -11.47
N ARG A 162 -17.45 -2.51 -11.70
CA ARG A 162 -18.01 -3.84 -11.97
C ARG A 162 -18.84 -4.38 -10.81
N ARG A 163 -18.37 -4.23 -9.56
CA ARG A 163 -19.10 -4.66 -8.36
C ARG A 163 -20.40 -3.89 -8.18
N GLU A 164 -20.39 -2.57 -8.42
CA GLU A 164 -21.58 -1.73 -8.35
C GLU A 164 -22.62 -2.14 -9.41
N ALA A 165 -22.20 -2.37 -10.65
CA ALA A 165 -23.08 -2.84 -11.72
C ALA A 165 -23.71 -4.21 -11.41
N GLN A 166 -22.93 -5.14 -10.84
CA GLN A 166 -23.43 -6.44 -10.39
C GLN A 166 -24.44 -6.31 -9.25
N ALA A 167 -24.17 -5.45 -8.25
CA ALA A 167 -25.06 -5.21 -7.13
C ALA A 167 -26.39 -4.56 -7.57
N ALA A 168 -26.35 -3.62 -8.52
CA ALA A 168 -27.54 -3.01 -9.10
C ALA A 168 -28.40 -4.04 -9.85
N THR A 169 -27.76 -4.92 -10.63
CA THR A 169 -28.42 -6.01 -11.37
C THR A 169 -29.07 -7.02 -10.41
N ALA A 170 -28.39 -7.35 -9.30
CA ALA A 170 -28.93 -8.26 -8.27
C ALA A 170 -30.14 -7.65 -7.55
N LYS A 171 -30.11 -6.36 -7.21
CA LYS A 171 -31.25 -5.66 -6.60
C LYS A 171 -32.46 -5.59 -7.53
N ALA A 172 -32.25 -5.39 -8.83
CA ALA A 172 -33.32 -5.37 -9.83
C ALA A 172 -33.98 -6.74 -10.08
N LYS A 173 -33.31 -7.85 -9.74
CA LYS A 173 -33.82 -9.23 -9.85
C LYS A 173 -34.45 -9.78 -8.57
N ALA A 174 -34.43 -9.04 -7.46
CA ALA A 174 -35.08 -9.47 -6.22
C ALA A 174 -36.61 -9.37 -6.37
N PRO A 175 -37.37 -10.45 -6.12
CA PRO A 175 -38.83 -10.40 -6.21
C PRO A 175 -39.38 -9.44 -5.16
N ALA A 176 -40.34 -8.59 -5.56
CA ALA A 176 -41.10 -7.75 -4.64
C ALA A 176 -41.86 -8.68 -3.68
N GLY A 177 -41.40 -8.77 -2.43
CA GLY A 177 -42.00 -9.59 -1.40
C GLY A 177 -43.46 -9.19 -1.18
N ASP A 178 -44.33 -10.20 -1.28
CA ASP A 178 -45.77 -10.19 -1.16
C ASP A 178 -46.23 -9.46 0.13
N ALA A 179 -47.06 -8.42 -0.04
CA ALA A 179 -47.71 -7.74 1.08
C ALA A 179 -48.88 -8.60 1.56
N SER A 180 -48.59 -9.61 2.39
CA SER A 180 -49.63 -10.43 3.01
C SER A 180 -50.44 -9.58 4.00
N VAL A 181 -51.70 -9.35 3.64
CA VAL A 181 -52.77 -8.69 4.40
C VAL A 181 -52.98 -9.38 5.77
N PRO A 182 -53.14 -8.66 6.89
CA PRO A 182 -53.45 -9.29 8.17
C PRO A 182 -54.92 -9.73 8.18
N ALA A 183 -55.15 -11.03 8.37
CA ALA A 183 -56.48 -11.57 8.65
C ALA A 183 -56.78 -11.50 10.15
N LYS A 184 -58.00 -11.03 10.45
CA LYS A 184 -58.67 -10.75 11.73
C LYS A 184 -58.31 -11.63 12.94
#